data_AF-A0A3A4A1Z4-F1
#
_entry.id   AF-A0A3A4A1Z4-F1
#
_cell.length_a   1.000
_cell.length_b   1.000
_cell.length_c   1.000
_cell.angle_alpha   90.00
_cell.angle_beta   90.00
_cell.angle_gamma   90.00
#
_symmetry.space_group_name_H-M   'P 1'
#
loop_
_entity.id
_entity.type
_entity.pdbx_description
1 polymer ?
#
loop_
_entity_poly.entity_id
_entity_poly.type
_entity_poly.pdbx_seq_one_letter_code
_entity_poly.pdbx_strand_id
1 'polypeptide(L)'
;MRAIRAALVTDEDRAGFDDGLRQVLSEVRGSLDLSGLQEFVHTWWLIACDSVRDPGGRAEVYRRAAHAQQLAAAGRPLPAGEKTWRQLLAERGVAG
;
A
#
# COMPACT_ATOMS: atom_id res chain seq x y z
N MET A 1 -11.21 5.30 -11.87
CA MET A 1 -11.34 5.60 -10.42
C MET A 1 -12.33 4.70 -9.69
N ARG A 2 -13.63 4.66 -10.05
CA ARG A 2 -14.62 3.82 -9.33
C ARG A 2 -14.25 2.34 -9.27
N ALA A 3 -13.79 1.77 -10.38
CA ALA A 3 -13.37 0.35 -10.44
C ALA A 3 -12.17 0.05 -9.52
N ILE A 4 -11.17 0.94 -9.51
CA ILE A 4 -10.00 0.83 -8.61
C ILE A 4 -10.48 0.82 -7.16
N ARG A 5 -11.28 1.81 -6.76
CA ARG A 5 -11.81 1.91 -5.40
C ARG A 5 -12.63 0.69 -4.99
N ALA A 6 -13.45 0.15 -5.89
CA ALA A 6 -14.29 -1.03 -5.62
C ALA A 6 -13.48 -2.32 -5.43
N ALA A 7 -12.29 -2.41 -6.04
CA ALA A 7 -11.38 -3.53 -5.91
C ALA A 7 -10.57 -3.52 -4.60
N LEU A 8 -10.57 -2.41 -3.86
CA LEU A 8 -9.91 -2.30 -2.56
C LEU A 8 -10.73 -3.02 -1.48
N VAL A 9 -10.11 -3.99 -0.83
CA VAL A 9 -10.78 -4.92 0.10
C VAL A 9 -10.66 -4.49 1.56
N THR A 10 -9.64 -3.70 1.91
CA THR A 10 -9.43 -3.16 3.26
C THR A 10 -9.99 -1.74 3.37
N ASP A 11 -10.40 -1.34 4.57
CA ASP A 11 -10.89 0.02 4.80
C ASP A 11 -9.73 1.02 4.79
N GLU A 12 -8.54 0.60 5.21
CA GLU A 12 -7.32 1.40 5.18
C GLU A 12 -6.92 1.74 3.73
N ASP A 13 -7.00 0.79 2.80
CA ASP A 13 -6.75 1.08 1.38
C ASP A 13 -7.78 2.05 0.82
N ARG A 14 -9.07 1.87 1.14
CA ARG A 14 -10.13 2.76 0.67
C ARG A 14 -9.95 4.18 1.18
N ALA A 15 -9.64 4.33 2.46
CA ALA A 15 -9.36 5.63 3.07
C ALA A 15 -8.13 6.29 2.44
N GLY A 16 -7.03 5.55 2.29
CA GLY A 16 -5.83 6.04 1.63
C GLY A 16 -6.07 6.48 0.19
N PHE A 17 -6.90 5.73 -0.56
CA PHE A 17 -7.27 6.09 -1.93
C PHE A 17 -8.10 7.38 -1.97
N ASP A 18 -9.14 7.47 -1.12
CA ASP A 18 -10.04 8.62 -1.11
C ASP A 18 -9.31 9.91 -0.67
N ASP A 19 -8.42 9.81 0.32
CA ASP A 19 -7.62 10.93 0.81
C ASP A 19 -6.58 11.37 -0.21
N GLY A 20 -5.82 10.41 -0.77
CA GLY A 20 -4.82 10.71 -1.78
C GLY A 20 -5.42 11.27 -3.07
N LEU A 21 -6.59 10.77 -3.50
CA LEU A 21 -7.29 11.31 -4.67
C LEU A 21 -7.69 12.78 -4.45
N ARG A 22 -8.18 13.12 -3.26
CA ARG A 22 -8.52 14.51 -2.92
C ARG A 22 -7.29 15.40 -2.97
N GLN A 23 -6.17 14.95 -2.42
CA GLN A 23 -4.92 15.70 -2.43
C GLN A 23 -4.42 15.94 -3.86
N VAL A 24 -4.29 14.89 -4.66
CA VAL A 24 -3.79 14.99 -6.04
C VAL A 24 -4.68 15.88 -6.91
N LEU A 25 -6.00 15.81 -6.76
CA LEU A 25 -6.91 16.71 -7.49
C LEU A 25 -6.78 18.17 -7.04
N SER A 26 -6.40 18.43 -5.78
CA SER A 26 -6.10 19.77 -5.30
C SER A 26 -4.80 20.30 -5.92
N GLU A 27 -3.77 19.46 -6.00
CA GLU A 27 -2.48 19.81 -6.61
C GLU A 27 -2.62 20.08 -8.10
N VAL A 28 -3.29 19.19 -8.85
CA VAL A 28 -3.62 19.37 -10.28
C VAL A 28 -4.36 20.68 -10.51
N ARG A 29 -5.27 21.07 -9.62
CA ARG A 29 -6.00 22.34 -9.76
C ARG A 29 -5.10 23.57 -9.59
N GLY A 30 -4.10 23.48 -8.71
CA GLY A 30 -3.16 24.55 -8.44
C GLY A 30 -2.05 24.68 -9.49
N SER A 31 -1.59 23.55 -10.06
CA SER A 31 -0.45 23.52 -10.99
C SER A 31 -0.86 23.35 -12.46
N LEU A 32 -2.05 22.82 -12.73
CA LEU A 32 -2.49 22.29 -14.03
C LEU A 32 -1.60 21.16 -14.57
N ASP A 33 -0.78 20.56 -13.72
CA ASP A 33 0.03 19.39 -14.05
C ASP A 33 -0.73 18.10 -13.71
N LEU A 34 -0.77 17.17 -14.66
CA LEU A 34 -1.45 15.87 -14.54
C LEU A 34 -0.51 14.71 -14.21
N SER A 35 0.80 14.95 -14.15
CA SER A 35 1.81 13.92 -13.88
C SER A 35 1.50 13.13 -12.60
N GLY A 36 1.25 13.84 -11.49
CA GLY A 36 0.87 13.24 -10.21
C GLY A 36 -0.42 12.44 -10.25
N LEU A 37 -1.40 12.86 -11.08
CA LEU A 37 -2.64 12.09 -11.26
C LEU A 37 -2.39 10.79 -12.02
N GLN A 38 -1.52 10.82 -13.04
CA GLN A 38 -1.17 9.61 -13.77
C GLN A 38 -0.44 8.60 -12.87
N GLU A 39 0.52 9.06 -12.08
CA GLU A 39 1.25 8.23 -11.11
C GLU A 39 0.32 7.67 -10.03
N PHE A 40 -0.61 8.49 -9.53
CA PHE A 40 -1.62 8.08 -8.57
C PHE A 40 -2.47 6.93 -9.11
N VAL A 41 -3.00 7.08 -10.34
CA VAL A 41 -3.83 6.04 -10.98
C VAL A 41 -3.04 4.75 -11.15
N HIS A 42 -1.78 4.83 -11.61
CA HIS A 42 -0.95 3.66 -11.83
C HIS A 42 -0.66 2.90 -10.52
N THR A 43 -0.25 3.62 -9.48
CA THR A 43 0.05 3.04 -8.17
C THR A 43 -1.17 2.33 -7.58
N TRP A 44 -2.32 2.99 -7.62
CA TRP A 44 -3.54 2.42 -7.06
C TRP A 44 -4.13 1.29 -7.89
N TRP A 45 -3.87 1.26 -9.20
CA TRP A 45 -4.20 0.10 -10.03
C TRP A 45 -3.40 -1.14 -9.59
N LEU A 46 -2.10 -1.00 -9.30
CA LEU A 46 -1.28 -2.11 -8.79
C LEU A 46 -1.78 -2.61 -7.44
N ILE A 47 -2.13 -1.69 -6.53
CA ILE A 47 -2.68 -2.03 -5.22
C ILE A 47 -4.04 -2.74 -5.34
N ALA A 48 -4.91 -2.28 -6.24
CA ALA A 48 -6.19 -2.92 -6.51
C ALA A 48 -6.02 -4.34 -7.06
N CYS A 49 -5.08 -4.55 -7.99
CA CYS A 49 -4.75 -5.88 -8.49
C CYS A 49 -4.25 -6.81 -7.38
N ASP A 50 -3.37 -6.31 -6.50
CA ASP A 50 -2.87 -7.07 -5.34
C ASP A 50 -4.00 -7.41 -4.35
N SER A 51 -4.85 -6.43 -4.04
CA SER A 51 -6.02 -6.58 -3.15
C SER A 51 -6.99 -7.64 -3.62
N VAL A 52 -7.22 -7.75 -4.93
CA VAL A 52 -8.08 -8.78 -5.53
C VAL A 52 -7.39 -10.14 -5.53
N ARG A 53 -6.09 -10.18 -5.79
CA ARG A 53 -5.31 -11.42 -5.88
C ARG A 53 -5.14 -12.11 -4.52
N ASP A 54 -4.86 -11.36 -3.47
CA ASP A 54 -4.66 -11.88 -2.11
C ASP A 54 -5.26 -10.96 -1.04
N PRO A 55 -6.61 -11.00 -0.85
CA PRO A 55 -7.28 -10.16 0.13
C PRO A 55 -6.81 -10.43 1.58
N GLY A 56 -6.52 -11.69 1.90
CA GLY A 56 -6.06 -12.11 3.22
C GLY A 56 -4.67 -11.59 3.53
N GLY A 57 -3.74 -11.72 2.58
CA GLY A 57 -2.40 -11.15 2.69
C GLY A 57 -2.42 -9.64 2.81
N ARG A 58 -3.29 -8.95 2.04
CA ARG A 58 -3.46 -7.49 2.14
C ARG A 58 -3.93 -7.05 3.54
N ALA A 59 -4.93 -7.72 4.10
CA ALA A 59 -5.41 -7.43 5.45
C ALA A 59 -4.32 -7.72 6.52
N GLU A 60 -3.53 -8.78 6.32
CA GLU A 60 -2.43 -9.11 7.23
C GLU A 60 -1.33 -8.04 7.22
N VAL A 61 -1.03 -7.42 6.07
CA VAL A 61 -0.08 -6.31 5.99
C VAL A 61 -0.48 -5.17 6.94
N TYR A 62 -1.75 -4.73 6.90
CA TYR A 62 -2.22 -3.66 7.78
C TYR A 62 -2.19 -4.06 9.25
N ARG A 63 -2.59 -5.29 9.58
CA ARG A 63 -2.53 -5.81 10.95
C ARG A 63 -1.09 -5.81 11.49
N ARG A 64 -0.13 -6.28 10.70
CA ARG A 64 1.29 -6.29 11.07
C ARG A 64 1.85 -4.88 11.19
N ALA A 65 1.46 -3.97 10.29
CA ALA A 65 1.86 -2.57 10.36
C ALA A 65 1.32 -1.89 11.63
N ALA A 66 0.06 -2.12 11.99
CA ALA A 66 -0.54 -1.59 13.20
C ALA A 66 0.15 -2.14 14.46
N HIS A 67 0.44 -3.45 14.50
CA HIS A 67 1.18 -4.05 15.61
C HIS A 67 2.61 -3.50 15.72
N ALA A 68 3.30 -3.33 14.60
CA ALA A 68 4.63 -2.71 14.58
C ALA A 68 4.60 -1.26 15.11
N GLN A 69 3.60 -0.47 14.70
CA GLN A 69 3.41 0.89 15.22
C GLN A 69 3.16 0.90 16.73
N GLN A 70 2.35 -0.03 17.25
CA GLN A 70 2.12 -0.17 18.70
C GLN A 70 3.40 -0.51 19.46
N LEU A 71 4.22 -1.44 18.95
CA LEU A 71 5.49 -1.79 19.57
C LEU A 71 6.45 -0.60 19.58
N ALA A 72 6.57 0.11 18.44
CA ALA A 72 7.41 1.30 18.33
C ALA A 72 6.96 2.41 19.28
N ALA A 73 5.66 2.69 19.37
CA ALA A 73 5.09 3.68 20.29
C ALA A 73 5.33 3.33 21.77
N ALA A 74 5.36 2.03 22.09
CA ALA A 74 5.70 1.53 23.43
C ALA A 74 7.22 1.44 23.70
N GLY A 75 8.07 1.92 22.78
CA GLY A 75 9.53 1.83 22.89
C GLY A 75 10.07 0.40 22.85
N ARG A 76 9.27 -0.57 22.39
CA ARG A 76 9.66 -1.97 22.31
C ARG A 76 10.36 -2.26 20.97
N PRO A 77 11.34 -3.18 20.95
CA PRO A 77 12.00 -3.56 19.72
C PRO A 77 11.00 -4.18 18.74
N LEU A 78 11.16 -3.84 17.46
CA LEU A 78 10.41 -4.49 16.39
C LEU A 78 10.90 -5.93 16.21
N PRO A 79 10.00 -6.90 15.96
CA PRO A 79 10.41 -8.27 15.70
C PRO A 79 11.28 -8.33 14.44
N ALA A 80 12.50 -8.84 14.60
CA ALA A 80 13.38 -9.13 13.46
C ALA A 80 12.85 -10.34 12.71
N GLY A 81 12.80 -10.27 11.38
CA GLY A 81 12.53 -11.44 10.56
C GLY A 81 13.70 -12.43 10.62
N GLU A 82 13.40 -13.72 10.61
CA GLU A 82 14.43 -14.79 10.62
C GLU A 82 15.20 -14.88 9.30
N LYS A 83 14.69 -14.24 8.24
CA LYS A 83 15.26 -14.30 6.89
C LYS A 83 15.75 -12.92 6.45
N THR A 84 16.92 -12.92 5.83
CA THR A 84 17.46 -11.77 5.11
C THR A 84 16.67 -11.52 3.83
N TRP A 85 16.75 -10.30 3.29
CA TRP A 85 16.17 -9.95 1.99
C TRP A 85 16.62 -10.89 0.87
N ARG A 86 17.89 -11.31 0.88
CA ARG A 86 18.43 -12.25 -0.10
C ARG A 86 17.73 -13.61 -0.05
N GLN A 87 17.48 -14.14 1.16
CA GLN A 87 16.75 -15.40 1.34
C GLN A 87 15.29 -15.27 0.88
N LEU A 88 14.62 -14.17 1.22
CA LEU A 88 13.24 -13.91 0.81
C LEU A 88 13.09 -13.77 -0.71
N LEU A 89 14.04 -13.12 -1.38
CA LEU A 89 14.04 -12.97 -2.84
C LEU A 89 14.29 -14.31 -3.55
N ALA A 90 15.25 -15.09 -3.05
CA ALA A 90 15.55 -16.43 -3.58
C ALA A 90 14.33 -17.36 -3.51
N GLU A 91 13.60 -17.36 -2.38
CA GLU A 91 12.38 -18.16 -2.21
C GLU A 91 11.25 -17.74 -3.16
N ARG A 92 11.23 -16.46 -3.58
CA ARG A 92 10.25 -15.92 -4.50
C ARG A 92 10.65 -16.06 -5.97
N GLY A 93 11.77 -16.74 -6.26
CA GLY A 93 12.30 -16.90 -7.61
C GLY A 93 12.78 -15.58 -8.24
N VAL A 94 12.98 -14.53 -7.43
CA VAL A 94 13.54 -13.27 -7.89
C VAL A 94 15.05 -13.39 -7.78
N ALA A 95 15.68 -13.90 -8.83
CA ALA A 95 17.13 -13.93 -8.95
C ALA A 95 17.62 -12.48 -9.16
N GLY A 96 18.50 -12.03 -8.26
CA GLY A 96 19.29 -10.81 -8.44
C GLY A 96 20.51 -11.06 -9.29
#